data_AF-A0A843HL49-F1
#
_entry.id   AF-A0A843HL49-F1
#
_cell.length_a   1.000
_cell.length_b   1.000
_cell.length_c   1.000
_cell.angle_alpha   90.00
_cell.angle_beta   90.00
_cell.angle_gamma   90.00
#
_symmetry.space_group_name_H-M   'P 1'
#
loop_
_entity.id
_entity.type
_entity.pdbx_description
1 polymer ?
#
loop_
_entity_poly.entity_id
_entity_poly.type
_entity_poly.pdbx_seq_one_letter_code
_entity_poly.pdbx_strand_id
1 'polypeptide(L)'
;MAKYTGYVTLPIESYTNWKNAVNGNGYDVDSSYGCQCWDLASEFWWNVGFPQNYPIITSSSAYTMWENRQQNIGYNGTIYFDLITSVNDIQLGDIVVFNYNSTNPYGHVGFADTNYSSWTPDPSQPYEFPVLSENNGGTPDPSGGAYTNVHGYDIRLFLGAFRYREWHTTPPTPPSQSKSKFPFVLYARRLRNKQQGL
;
A
#
# COMPACT_ATOMS: atom_id res chain seq x y z
N MET A 1 -11.64 14.32 -10.13
CA MET A 1 -11.05 13.26 -10.96
C MET A 1 -10.03 13.92 -11.86
N ALA A 2 -8.76 13.60 -11.66
CA ALA A 2 -7.65 14.08 -12.47
C ALA A 2 -6.94 12.90 -13.12
N LYS A 3 -6.33 13.12 -14.28
CA LYS A 3 -5.39 12.18 -14.90
C LYS A 3 -3.97 12.72 -14.73
N TYR A 4 -3.07 11.86 -14.28
CA TYR A 4 -1.64 12.15 -14.14
C TYR A 4 -0.87 11.32 -15.18
N THR A 5 0.13 11.94 -15.79
CA THR A 5 1.05 11.28 -16.71
C THR A 5 2.45 11.28 -16.10
N GLY A 6 3.06 10.11 -16.03
CA GLY A 6 4.27 9.88 -15.24
C GLY A 6 3.98 9.82 -13.73
N TYR A 7 5.02 9.53 -12.97
CA TYR A 7 4.95 9.35 -11.52
C TYR A 7 4.69 10.65 -10.75
N VAL A 8 3.94 10.55 -9.66
CA VAL A 8 3.61 11.66 -8.77
C VAL A 8 3.78 11.27 -7.30
N THR A 9 4.19 12.23 -6.47
CA THR A 9 4.32 11.96 -5.02
C THR A 9 2.95 11.83 -4.36
N LEU A 10 2.71 10.69 -3.72
CA LEU A 10 1.45 10.34 -3.07
C LEU A 10 1.70 9.91 -1.61
N PRO A 11 0.73 10.11 -0.72
CA PRO A 11 0.85 9.70 0.67
C PRO A 11 0.78 8.18 0.81
N ILE A 12 1.81 7.59 1.42
CA ILE A 12 1.92 6.13 1.63
C ILE A 12 2.02 5.75 3.11
N GLU A 13 1.67 6.64 4.04
CA GLU A 13 1.80 6.36 5.49
C GLU A 13 0.76 5.34 5.99
N SER A 14 -0.35 5.20 5.27
CA SER A 14 -1.37 4.19 5.52
C SER A 14 -2.17 3.87 4.25
N TYR A 15 -2.77 2.67 4.19
CA TYR A 15 -3.67 2.32 3.10
C TYR A 15 -4.84 3.31 2.94
N THR A 16 -5.35 3.85 4.07
CA THR A 16 -6.44 4.84 4.03
C THR A 16 -6.01 6.14 3.35
N ASN A 17 -4.81 6.64 3.67
CA ASN A 17 -4.28 7.84 3.02
C ASN A 17 -4.04 7.60 1.52
N TRP A 18 -3.44 6.46 1.19
CA TRP A 18 -3.22 6.05 -0.20
C TRP A 18 -4.54 6.01 -0.97
N LYS A 19 -5.52 5.23 -0.50
CA LYS A 19 -6.85 5.11 -1.12
C LYS A 19 -7.52 6.46 -1.32
N ASN A 20 -7.50 7.33 -0.30
CA ASN A 20 -8.12 8.65 -0.39
C ASN A 20 -7.44 9.55 -1.44
N ALA A 21 -6.14 9.39 -1.66
CA ALA A 21 -5.39 10.16 -2.65
C ALA A 21 -5.63 9.66 -4.09
N VAL A 22 -5.78 8.34 -4.28
CA VAL A 22 -5.84 7.74 -5.61
C VAL A 22 -7.26 7.51 -6.13
N ASN A 23 -8.23 7.27 -5.26
CA ASN A 23 -9.59 6.90 -5.66
C ASN A 23 -10.26 7.99 -6.50
N GLY A 24 -10.72 7.64 -7.69
CA GLY A 24 -11.31 8.54 -8.68
C GLY A 24 -10.29 9.31 -9.53
N ASN A 25 -8.99 9.06 -9.39
CA ASN A 25 -7.95 9.60 -10.26
C ASN A 25 -7.40 8.53 -11.20
N GLY A 26 -6.86 8.98 -12.33
CA GLY A 26 -6.17 8.16 -13.33
C GLY A 26 -4.67 8.39 -13.29
N TYR A 27 -3.89 7.34 -13.37
CA TYR A 27 -2.43 7.33 -13.43
C TYR A 27 -2.01 6.60 -14.71
N ASP A 28 -1.12 7.22 -15.47
CA ASP A 28 -0.64 6.73 -16.76
C ASP A 28 0.88 6.92 -16.73
N VAL A 29 1.56 6.03 -16.00
CA VAL A 29 2.94 6.27 -15.55
C VAL A 29 3.95 6.05 -16.68
N ASP A 30 3.58 5.26 -17.69
CA ASP A 30 4.42 4.93 -18.85
C ASP A 30 3.90 5.51 -20.18
N SER A 31 2.78 6.25 -20.16
CA SER A 31 2.13 6.82 -21.35
C SER A 31 1.62 5.77 -22.35
N SER A 32 1.39 4.53 -21.92
CA SER A 32 1.01 3.41 -22.77
C SER A 32 -0.34 2.81 -22.35
N TYR A 33 -1.29 2.80 -23.27
CA TYR A 33 -2.63 2.22 -23.07
C TYR A 33 -3.49 2.90 -21.98
N GLY A 34 -3.11 4.10 -21.52
CA GLY A 34 -3.92 4.89 -20.59
C GLY A 34 -3.77 4.44 -19.14
N CYS A 35 -4.86 4.36 -18.39
CA CYS A 35 -4.83 4.03 -16.95
C CYS A 35 -5.08 2.53 -16.73
N GLN A 36 -4.02 1.73 -16.76
CA GLN A 36 -4.06 0.29 -16.59
C GLN A 36 -3.89 -0.13 -15.13
N CYS A 37 -4.34 -1.34 -14.79
CA CYS A 37 -4.18 -1.89 -13.43
C CYS A 37 -2.72 -1.86 -12.95
N TRP A 38 -1.78 -2.05 -13.88
CA TRP A 38 -0.35 -2.00 -13.65
C TRP A 38 0.13 -0.60 -13.23
N ASP A 39 -0.44 0.48 -13.78
CA ASP A 39 0.01 1.87 -13.54
C ASP A 39 -0.10 2.24 -12.07
N LEU A 40 -1.26 2.01 -11.45
CA LEU A 40 -1.45 2.32 -10.03
C LEU A 40 -0.51 1.52 -9.11
N ALA A 41 -0.25 0.24 -9.42
CA ALA A 41 0.67 -0.57 -8.63
C ALA A 41 2.12 -0.09 -8.81
N SER A 42 2.50 0.24 -10.05
CA SER A 42 3.78 0.85 -10.41
C SER A 42 4.01 2.18 -9.68
N GLU A 43 2.99 3.05 -9.67
CA GLU A 43 2.97 4.33 -8.93
C GLU A 43 3.27 4.12 -7.44
N PHE A 44 2.67 3.10 -6.82
CA PHE A 44 2.90 2.80 -5.42
C PHE A 44 4.34 2.36 -5.16
N TRP A 45 4.89 1.43 -5.95
CA TRP A 45 6.27 0.99 -5.78
C TRP A 45 7.28 2.14 -5.96
N TRP A 46 7.02 3.03 -6.91
CA TRP A 46 7.84 4.24 -7.07
C TRP A 46 7.80 5.13 -5.82
N ASN A 47 6.61 5.35 -5.23
CA ASN A 47 6.46 6.11 -3.99
C ASN A 47 7.13 5.44 -2.77
N VAL A 48 7.18 4.10 -2.73
CA VAL A 48 7.95 3.33 -1.73
C VAL A 48 9.47 3.47 -1.93
N GLY A 49 9.91 3.88 -3.13
CA GLY A 49 11.31 4.14 -3.45
C GLY A 49 11.96 3.11 -4.38
N PHE A 50 11.16 2.29 -5.09
CA PHE A 50 11.70 1.41 -6.12
C PHE A 50 12.06 2.21 -7.38
N PRO A 51 13.22 1.93 -8.01
CA PRO A 51 13.57 2.55 -9.30
C PRO A 51 12.59 2.16 -10.42
N GLN A 52 12.35 3.06 -11.37
CA GLN A 52 11.42 2.81 -12.48
C GLN A 52 11.82 1.63 -13.39
N ASN A 53 13.12 1.32 -13.43
CA ASN A 53 13.66 0.20 -14.22
C ASN A 53 13.70 -1.13 -13.44
N TYR A 54 13.08 -1.19 -12.27
CA TYR A 54 13.14 -2.34 -11.39
C TYR A 54 12.18 -3.45 -11.87
N PRO A 55 12.55 -4.75 -11.85
CA PRO A 55 11.79 -5.81 -12.54
C PRO A 55 10.29 -5.94 -12.16
N ILE A 56 9.95 -5.65 -10.90
CA ILE A 56 8.54 -5.65 -10.45
C ILE A 56 7.75 -4.50 -11.10
N ILE A 57 8.40 -3.36 -11.33
CA ILE A 57 7.83 -2.22 -12.05
C ILE A 57 7.81 -2.53 -13.55
N THR A 58 8.93 -2.90 -14.18
CA THR A 58 9.01 -3.05 -15.66
C THR A 58 8.29 -4.28 -16.25
N SER A 59 7.41 -4.92 -15.48
CA SER A 59 6.62 -6.07 -15.92
C SER A 59 5.66 -5.69 -17.05
N SER A 60 5.67 -6.42 -18.16
CA SER A 60 4.77 -6.17 -19.30
C SER A 60 3.33 -6.65 -19.08
N SER A 61 3.04 -7.29 -17.95
CA SER A 61 1.73 -7.83 -17.60
C SER A 61 1.58 -7.94 -16.08
N ALA A 62 0.38 -7.76 -15.54
CA ALA A 62 0.15 -7.74 -14.10
C ALA A 62 0.57 -9.07 -13.42
N TYR A 63 0.27 -10.23 -14.02
CA TYR A 63 0.64 -11.52 -13.42
C TYR A 63 2.16 -11.71 -13.31
N THR A 64 2.94 -11.15 -14.26
CA THR A 64 4.40 -11.29 -14.28
C THR A 64 5.07 -10.56 -13.11
N MET A 65 4.39 -9.61 -12.47
CA MET A 65 4.87 -8.99 -11.22
C MET A 65 5.07 -10.05 -10.13
N TRP A 66 4.13 -11.01 -10.04
CA TRP A 66 4.23 -12.11 -9.09
C TRP A 66 5.29 -13.13 -9.48
N GLU A 67 5.49 -13.39 -10.77
CA GLU A 67 6.59 -14.24 -11.23
C GLU A 67 7.95 -13.65 -10.81
N ASN A 68 8.07 -12.33 -10.88
CA ASN A 68 9.25 -11.56 -10.46
C ASN A 68 9.32 -11.29 -8.94
N ARG A 69 8.43 -11.85 -8.12
CA ARG A 69 8.37 -11.58 -6.66
C ARG A 69 9.67 -11.81 -5.89
N GLN A 70 10.58 -12.64 -6.41
CA GLN A 70 11.90 -12.85 -5.80
C GLN A 70 12.78 -11.60 -5.86
N GLN A 71 12.49 -10.68 -6.78
CA GLN A 71 13.12 -9.37 -6.88
C GLN A 71 12.51 -8.39 -5.87
N ASN A 72 11.68 -8.79 -4.91
CA ASN A 72 11.15 -7.90 -3.87
C ASN A 72 12.20 -7.51 -2.81
N ILE A 73 13.35 -7.01 -3.27
CA ILE A 73 14.46 -6.48 -2.50
C ILE A 73 14.75 -5.11 -3.11
N GLY A 74 14.42 -4.04 -2.40
CA GLY A 74 14.67 -2.67 -2.88
C GLY A 74 16.16 -2.45 -3.18
N TYR A 75 16.46 -1.35 -3.89
CA TYR A 75 17.80 -1.05 -4.41
C TYR A 75 18.93 -1.10 -3.36
N ASN A 76 18.61 -0.82 -2.08
CA ASN A 76 19.57 -0.85 -0.97
C ASN A 76 19.63 -2.20 -0.21
N GLY A 77 19.02 -3.26 -0.73
CA GLY A 77 18.89 -4.54 -0.02
C GLY A 77 17.72 -4.60 0.97
N THR A 78 16.89 -3.54 1.04
CA THR A 78 15.76 -3.45 1.96
C THR A 78 14.56 -4.24 1.44
N ILE A 79 14.01 -5.12 2.27
CA ILE A 79 12.76 -5.83 1.98
C ILE A 79 11.60 -4.99 2.52
N TYR A 80 10.84 -4.37 1.60
CA TYR A 80 9.68 -3.54 1.92
C TYR A 80 8.39 -4.34 2.04
N PHE A 81 8.30 -5.49 1.38
CA PHE A 81 7.07 -6.27 1.32
C PHE A 81 7.25 -7.69 1.84
N ASP A 82 6.26 -8.21 2.54
CA ASP A 82 6.12 -9.65 2.79
C ASP A 82 5.34 -10.31 1.65
N LEU A 83 5.68 -11.56 1.32
CA LEU A 83 5.00 -12.30 0.26
C LEU A 83 3.86 -13.13 0.86
N ILE A 84 2.65 -12.89 0.37
CA ILE A 84 1.44 -13.60 0.79
C ILE A 84 1.07 -14.60 -0.29
N THR A 85 1.07 -15.89 0.04
CA THR A 85 0.79 -16.98 -0.93
C THR A 85 -0.57 -17.64 -0.71
N SER A 86 -1.24 -17.33 0.38
CA SER A 86 -2.52 -17.90 0.77
C SER A 86 -3.60 -16.83 0.70
N VAL A 87 -4.70 -17.13 0.02
CA VAL A 87 -5.84 -16.22 -0.11
C VAL A 87 -6.43 -15.85 1.27
N ASN A 88 -6.39 -16.79 2.22
CA ASN A 88 -6.93 -16.58 3.57
C ASN A 88 -6.13 -15.56 4.38
N ASP A 89 -4.88 -15.29 3.96
CA ASP A 89 -3.98 -14.39 4.65
C ASP A 89 -4.03 -12.98 4.08
N ILE A 90 -4.82 -12.70 3.03
CA ILE A 90 -4.95 -11.36 2.45
C ILE A 90 -5.50 -10.39 3.50
N GLN A 91 -4.81 -9.26 3.63
CA GLN A 91 -5.17 -8.15 4.49
C GLN A 91 -5.44 -6.88 3.66
N LEU A 92 -6.20 -5.97 4.27
CA LEU A 92 -6.46 -4.62 3.74
C LEU A 92 -5.15 -3.93 3.35
N GLY A 93 -5.04 -3.49 2.10
CA GLY A 93 -3.87 -2.82 1.55
C GLY A 93 -2.82 -3.74 0.94
N ASP A 94 -2.95 -5.06 1.02
CA ASP A 94 -2.07 -5.96 0.28
C ASP A 94 -2.20 -5.70 -1.24
N ILE A 95 -1.07 -5.64 -1.95
CA ILE A 95 -1.06 -5.56 -3.41
C ILE A 95 -1.31 -6.96 -3.95
N VAL A 96 -2.56 -7.26 -4.28
CA VAL A 96 -3.02 -8.57 -4.76
C VAL A 96 -2.79 -8.70 -6.26
N VAL A 97 -2.23 -9.83 -6.66
CA VAL A 97 -1.96 -10.17 -8.07
C VAL A 97 -2.81 -11.36 -8.48
N PHE A 98 -3.45 -11.24 -9.63
CA PHE A 98 -4.34 -12.23 -10.21
C PHE A 98 -3.78 -12.77 -11.53
N ASN A 99 -4.02 -14.06 -11.76
CA ASN A 99 -3.61 -14.76 -12.95
C ASN A 99 -4.41 -14.29 -14.17
N TYR A 100 -3.85 -14.55 -15.35
CA TYR A 100 -4.57 -14.39 -16.60
C TYR A 100 -5.70 -15.41 -16.75
N ASN A 101 -6.64 -15.11 -17.62
CA ASN A 101 -7.70 -16.02 -18.06
C ASN A 101 -8.00 -15.77 -19.56
N SER A 102 -9.04 -16.42 -20.10
CA SER A 102 -9.38 -16.29 -21.52
C SER A 102 -9.87 -14.91 -21.95
N THR A 103 -10.38 -14.09 -21.02
CA THR A 103 -10.88 -12.74 -21.30
C THR A 103 -9.89 -11.65 -20.91
N ASN A 104 -8.91 -11.96 -20.05
CA ASN A 104 -7.82 -11.10 -19.65
C ASN A 104 -6.48 -11.87 -19.71
N PRO A 105 -5.75 -11.80 -20.84
CA PRO A 105 -4.50 -12.53 -21.02
C PRO A 105 -3.32 -11.93 -20.23
N TYR A 106 -3.50 -10.79 -19.56
CA TYR A 106 -2.42 -10.08 -18.87
C TYR A 106 -2.49 -10.18 -17.33
N GLY A 107 -3.52 -10.86 -16.80
CA GLY A 107 -3.80 -10.88 -15.37
C GLY A 107 -4.23 -9.51 -14.85
N HIS A 108 -4.31 -9.37 -13.52
CA HIS A 108 -4.72 -8.12 -12.90
C HIS A 108 -3.95 -7.87 -11.61
N VAL A 109 -3.85 -6.61 -11.22
CA VAL A 109 -3.22 -6.21 -9.96
C VAL A 109 -4.00 -5.07 -9.33
N GLY A 110 -4.02 -5.02 -8.01
CA GLY A 110 -4.63 -3.94 -7.26
C GLY A 110 -4.39 -4.08 -5.77
N PHE A 111 -5.05 -3.25 -4.97
CA PHE A 111 -4.95 -3.28 -3.52
C PHE A 111 -6.21 -3.92 -2.94
N ALA A 112 -6.05 -4.89 -2.05
CA ALA A 112 -7.15 -5.48 -1.31
C ALA A 112 -7.88 -4.39 -0.50
N ASP A 113 -9.17 -4.17 -0.78
CA ASP A 113 -9.96 -3.15 -0.06
C ASP A 113 -10.68 -3.71 1.18
N THR A 114 -10.31 -4.92 1.60
CA THR A 114 -10.78 -5.57 2.81
C THR A 114 -9.80 -6.68 3.22
N ASN A 115 -9.90 -7.17 4.46
CA ASN A 115 -9.26 -8.44 4.81
C ASN A 115 -10.11 -9.59 4.30
N TYR A 116 -9.50 -10.66 3.80
CA TYR A 116 -10.25 -11.83 3.36
C TYR A 116 -11.04 -12.49 4.50
N SER A 117 -10.48 -12.53 5.71
CA SER A 117 -11.13 -13.11 6.90
C SER A 117 -12.39 -12.37 7.36
N SER A 118 -12.55 -11.09 6.99
CA SER A 118 -13.72 -10.27 7.32
C SER A 118 -14.60 -9.95 6.11
N TRP A 119 -14.24 -10.46 4.93
CA TRP A 119 -15.01 -10.25 3.72
C TRP A 119 -16.27 -11.12 3.71
N THR A 120 -17.39 -10.50 3.40
CA THR A 120 -18.67 -11.18 3.17
C THR A 120 -18.98 -11.11 1.67
N PRO A 121 -18.88 -12.23 0.92
CA PRO A 121 -19.20 -12.23 -0.50
C PRO A 121 -20.68 -11.91 -0.75
N ASP A 122 -20.96 -11.20 -1.83
CA ASP A 122 -22.32 -11.11 -2.38
C ASP A 122 -22.73 -12.50 -2.90
N PRO A 123 -23.85 -13.09 -2.46
CA PRO A 123 -24.29 -14.39 -2.95
C PRO A 123 -24.49 -14.46 -4.47
N SER A 124 -24.76 -13.34 -5.13
CA SER A 124 -24.90 -13.24 -6.58
C SER A 124 -23.56 -13.17 -7.32
N GLN A 125 -22.49 -12.76 -6.63
CA GLN A 125 -21.12 -12.68 -7.14
C GLN A 125 -20.12 -13.20 -6.08
N PRO A 126 -20.17 -14.49 -5.71
CA PRO A 126 -19.49 -15.02 -4.53
C PRO A 126 -17.96 -15.03 -4.62
N TYR A 127 -17.41 -14.66 -5.77
CA TYR A 127 -15.97 -14.62 -6.03
C TYR A 127 -15.44 -13.20 -6.26
N GLU A 128 -16.30 -12.18 -6.25
CA GLU A 128 -15.91 -10.79 -6.47
C GLU A 128 -15.34 -10.16 -5.20
N PHE A 129 -14.04 -10.34 -4.99
CA PHE A 129 -13.30 -9.73 -3.88
C PHE A 129 -13.02 -8.25 -4.18
N PRO A 130 -13.24 -7.33 -3.24
CA PRO A 130 -13.12 -5.90 -3.51
C PRO A 130 -11.65 -5.49 -3.61
N VAL A 131 -11.32 -4.90 -4.76
CA VAL A 131 -9.96 -4.47 -5.12
C VAL A 131 -10.00 -3.01 -5.57
N LEU A 132 -9.16 -2.17 -4.96
CA LEU A 132 -8.85 -0.83 -5.42
C LEU A 132 -7.80 -0.93 -6.54
N SER A 133 -8.18 -0.58 -7.76
CA SER A 133 -7.28 -0.63 -8.92
C SER A 133 -7.79 0.22 -10.08
N GLU A 134 -6.93 0.44 -11.05
CA GLU A 134 -7.31 0.95 -12.37
C GLU A 134 -7.72 -0.19 -13.31
N ASN A 135 -8.47 0.15 -14.35
CA ASN A 135 -8.97 -0.80 -15.35
C ASN A 135 -9.67 -2.04 -14.76
N ASN A 136 -10.42 -1.86 -13.67
CA ASN A 136 -11.20 -2.92 -12.99
C ASN A 136 -12.71 -2.64 -13.09
N GLY A 137 -13.15 -2.12 -14.22
CA GLY A 137 -14.49 -1.57 -14.40
C GLY A 137 -14.53 -0.05 -14.24
N GLY A 138 -15.73 0.51 -14.06
CA GLY A 138 -15.93 1.97 -14.04
C GLY A 138 -16.02 2.58 -15.45
N THR A 139 -15.85 3.91 -15.52
CA THR A 139 -15.89 4.65 -16.79
C THR A 139 -14.54 4.55 -17.50
N PRO A 140 -14.50 4.08 -18.76
CA PRO A 140 -13.25 4.00 -19.52
C PRO A 140 -12.59 5.36 -19.73
N ASP A 141 -11.25 5.42 -19.63
CA ASP A 141 -10.47 6.59 -20.08
C ASP A 141 -10.36 6.57 -21.62
N PRO A 142 -10.44 7.72 -22.30
CA PRO A 142 -10.30 7.80 -23.76
C PRO A 142 -8.97 7.24 -24.30
N SER A 143 -7.93 7.19 -23.47
CA SER A 143 -6.60 6.66 -23.83
C SER A 143 -6.46 5.16 -23.56
N GLY A 144 -7.48 4.54 -22.95
CA GLY A 144 -7.51 3.14 -22.55
C GLY A 144 -7.54 2.96 -21.02
N GLY A 145 -8.08 1.81 -20.58
CA GLY A 145 -8.23 1.50 -19.16
C GLY A 145 -9.37 2.28 -18.49
N ALA A 146 -9.30 2.43 -17.16
CA ALA A 146 -10.29 3.17 -16.37
C ALA A 146 -9.66 3.70 -15.09
N TYR A 147 -10.16 4.83 -14.58
CA TYR A 147 -9.62 5.47 -13.38
C TYR A 147 -9.80 4.60 -12.14
N THR A 148 -8.98 4.87 -11.14
CA THR A 148 -8.93 4.10 -9.91
C THR A 148 -10.30 4.07 -9.24
N ASN A 149 -10.81 2.87 -8.99
CA ASN A 149 -12.03 2.64 -8.23
C ASN A 149 -11.91 1.33 -7.44
N VAL A 150 -12.80 1.15 -6.46
CA VAL A 150 -12.99 -0.16 -5.83
C VAL A 150 -14.01 -0.93 -6.65
N HIS A 151 -13.65 -2.12 -7.09
CA HIS A 151 -14.54 -3.03 -7.79
C HIS A 151 -14.20 -4.49 -7.45
N GLY A 152 -15.18 -5.37 -7.63
CA GLY A 152 -14.99 -6.81 -7.47
C GLY A 152 -14.03 -7.37 -8.52
N TYR A 153 -13.10 -8.23 -8.10
CA TYR A 153 -12.29 -9.06 -8.99
C TYR A 153 -12.38 -10.54 -8.59
N ASP A 154 -12.26 -11.44 -9.57
CA ASP A 154 -12.40 -12.89 -9.32
C ASP A 154 -11.25 -13.43 -8.47
N ILE A 155 -11.53 -13.65 -7.19
CA ILE A 155 -10.56 -14.11 -6.19
C ILE A 155 -10.01 -15.51 -6.47
N ARG A 156 -10.68 -16.30 -7.31
CA ARG A 156 -10.20 -17.63 -7.72
C ARG A 156 -8.95 -17.53 -8.59
N LEU A 157 -8.67 -16.37 -9.16
CA LEU A 157 -7.47 -16.10 -9.95
C LEU A 157 -6.29 -15.66 -9.10
N PHE A 158 -6.43 -15.56 -7.77
CA PHE A 158 -5.35 -15.13 -6.88
C PHE A 158 -4.06 -15.93 -7.09
N LEU A 159 -2.97 -15.23 -7.38
CA LEU A 159 -1.62 -15.80 -7.48
C LEU A 159 -0.82 -15.58 -6.19
N GLY A 160 -1.01 -14.43 -5.56
CA GLY A 160 -0.25 -13.99 -4.41
C GLY A 160 -0.46 -12.50 -4.14
N ALA A 161 0.14 -11.99 -3.06
CA ALA A 161 0.14 -10.58 -2.75
C ALA A 161 1.47 -10.09 -2.18
N PHE A 162 1.73 -8.79 -2.33
CA PHE A 162 2.80 -8.08 -1.66
C PHE A 162 2.21 -7.26 -0.50
N ARG A 163 2.58 -7.59 0.74
CA ARG A 163 2.17 -6.84 1.93
C ARG A 163 3.18 -5.77 2.25
N TYR A 164 2.83 -4.50 2.11
CA TYR A 164 3.74 -3.40 2.45
C TYR A 164 3.92 -3.32 3.97
N ARG A 165 5.14 -3.56 4.47
CA ARG A 165 5.38 -3.74 5.91
C ARG A 165 4.92 -2.56 6.76
N GLU A 166 5.14 -1.33 6.32
CA GLU A 166 4.83 -0.15 7.14
C GLU A 166 3.32 0.04 7.39
N TRP A 167 2.45 -0.48 6.52
CA TRP A 167 1.00 -0.46 6.76
C TRP A 167 0.54 -1.47 7.80
N HIS A 168 1.36 -2.49 8.08
CA HIS A 168 1.00 -3.61 8.93
C HIS A 168 1.90 -3.73 10.17
N THR A 169 2.79 -2.76 10.40
CA THR A 169 3.49 -2.65 11.68
C THR A 169 2.53 -2.17 12.76
N THR A 170 2.54 -2.84 13.92
CA THR A 170 1.97 -2.26 15.12
C THR A 170 2.69 -0.95 15.44
N PRO A 171 1.96 0.13 15.80
CA PRO A 171 2.60 1.35 16.28
C PRO A 171 3.59 1.01 17.40
N PRO A 172 4.77 1.65 17.47
CA PRO A 172 5.69 1.40 18.56
C PRO A 172 4.95 1.59 19.89
N THR A 173 5.01 0.58 20.76
CA THR A 173 4.49 0.69 22.12
C THR A 173 5.02 2.00 22.70
N PRO A 174 4.15 2.94 23.13
CA PRO A 174 4.60 4.18 23.75
C PRO A 174 5.61 3.80 24.83
N PRO A 175 6.78 4.48 24.91
CA PRO A 175 7.75 4.17 25.95
C PRO A 175 7.00 4.20 27.27
N SER A 176 6.99 3.05 27.96
CA SER A 176 6.41 2.94 29.29
C SER A 176 7.00 4.09 30.09
N GLN A 177 6.17 5.06 30.47
CA GLN A 177 6.57 6.07 31.42
C GLN A 177 6.84 5.31 32.71
N SER A 178 8.11 4.94 32.89
CA SER A 178 8.67 4.52 34.15
C SER A 178 8.26 5.61 35.15
N LYS A 179 7.25 5.31 35.95
CA LYS A 179 6.94 6.10 37.14
C LYS A 179 8.19 5.97 38.01
N SER A 180 9.07 6.96 37.90
CA SER A 180 10.21 7.16 38.77
C SER A 180 9.71 7.04 40.21
N LYS A 181 10.03 5.92 40.87
CA LYS A 181 9.87 5.75 42.31
C LYS A 181 11.08 6.41 42.98
N PHE A 182 11.09 7.74 43.01
CA PHE A 182 11.96 8.46 43.93
C PHE A 182 11.13 9.51 44.68
N PRO A 183 10.78 9.26 45.96
CA PRO A 183 10.41 10.34 46.86
C PRO A 183 11.68 11.13 47.22
N PHE A 184 11.51 12.31 47.82
CA PHE A 184 12.53 13.27 48.28
C PHE A 184 12.79 14.46 47.34
N VAL A 185 11.84 15.39 47.34
CA VAL A 185 12.15 16.81 47.18
C VAL A 185 12.79 17.28 48.50
N LEU A 186 14.12 17.45 48.50
CA LEU A 186 14.85 18.09 49.59
C LEU A 186 14.64 19.61 49.52
N TYR A 187 13.98 20.15 50.55
CA TYR A 187 13.87 21.59 50.79
C TYR A 187 15.26 22.20 51.04
N ALA A 188 15.73 23.06 50.15
CA ALA A 188 16.87 23.94 50.44
C ALA A 188 16.35 25.26 51.05
N ARG A 189 16.48 25.38 52.37
CA ARG A 189 16.19 26.58 53.16
C ARG A 189 17.30 27.62 52.91
N ARG A 190 16.94 28.79 52.38
CA ARG A 190 17.87 29.91 52.13
C ARG A 190 18.29 30.54 53.47
N LEU A 191 19.55 30.41 53.88
CA LEU A 191 20.12 31.14 55.01
C LEU A 191 20.40 32.60 54.60
N ARG A 192 19.93 33.56 55.41
CA ARG A 192 20.26 34.99 55.29
C ARG A 192 21.68 35.23 55.82
N ASN A 193 22.56 35.78 55.01
CA ASN A 193 23.80 36.38 55.48
C ASN A 193 23.53 37.80 55.97
N LYS A 194 23.79 38.06 57.26
CA LYS A 194 24.02 39.41 57.80
C LYS A 194 25.38 39.89 57.29
N GLN A 195 25.41 41.00 56.56
CA GLN A 195 26.64 41.77 56.38
C GLN A 195 26.92 42.52 57.69
N GLN A 196 28.11 42.31 58.24
CA GLN A 196 28.74 43.21 59.20
C GLN A 196 29.39 44.34 58.39
N GLY A 197 29.01 45.59 58.69
CA GLY A 197 29.72 46.80 58.29
C GLY A 197 30.33 47.44 59.55
N LEU A 198 31.58 47.84 59.40
CA LEU A 198 32.43 48.57 60.36
C LEU A 198 31.81 49.91 60.78
#